data_AF-A0A523PSN0-F1
#
_entry.id   AF-A0A523PSN0-F1
#
_cell.length_a   1.000
_cell.length_b   1.000
_cell.length_c   1.000
_cell.angle_alpha   90.00
_cell.angle_beta   90.00
_cell.angle_gamma   90.00
#
_symmetry.space_group_name_H-M   'P 1'
#
loop_
_entity.id
_entity.type
_entity.pdbx_description
1 polymer ?
#
loop_
_entity_poly.entity_id
_entity_poly.type
_entity_poly.pdbx_seq_one_letter_code
_entity_poly.pdbx_strand_id
1 'polypeptide(L)'
;MYANHKKLPLEKVSVKLSHSRIHAEDCEHCETKDGKIDRIESELVLEGDLTAEQRQRVLEISNKCPVHRALHSEIDVQTRLA
;
A
#
# COMPACT_ATOMS: atom_id res chain seq x y z
N MET A 1 9.75 12.32 -5.79
CA MET A 1 10.53 11.34 -6.58
C MET A 1 9.56 10.56 -7.49
N TYR A 2 9.99 10.03 -8.64
CA TYR A 2 9.16 9.63 -9.81
C TYR A 2 8.32 10.77 -10.42
N ALA A 3 7.25 11.24 -9.76
CA ALA A 3 6.35 12.27 -10.30
C ALA A 3 7.11 13.57 -10.65
N ASN A 4 7.93 14.07 -9.72
CA ASN A 4 8.80 15.24 -9.95
C ASN A 4 9.83 14.99 -11.08
N HIS A 5 10.35 13.76 -11.20
CA HIS A 5 11.33 13.41 -12.23
C HIS A 5 10.70 13.32 -13.62
N LYS A 6 9.46 12.83 -13.71
CA LYS A 6 8.65 12.76 -14.91
C LYS A 6 7.87 14.05 -15.19
N LYS A 7 8.03 15.08 -14.35
CA LYS A 7 7.31 16.36 -14.42
C LYS A 7 5.80 16.20 -14.53
N LEU A 8 5.25 15.22 -13.80
CA LEU A 8 3.81 15.00 -13.75
C LEU A 8 3.14 16.15 -12.97
N PRO A 9 1.96 16.62 -13.38
CA PRO A 9 1.17 17.63 -12.65
C PRO A 9 0.46 17.02 -11.43
N LEU A 10 1.20 16.26 -10.61
CA LEU A 10 0.73 15.73 -9.34
C LEU A 10 0.99 16.79 -8.26
N GLU A 11 -0.08 17.31 -7.67
CA GLU A 11 0.00 18.36 -6.65
C GLU A 11 0.12 17.77 -5.25
N LYS A 12 -0.67 16.72 -4.97
CA LYS A 12 -0.69 16.08 -3.67
C LYS A 12 -0.98 14.58 -3.79
N VAL A 13 -0.32 13.83 -2.92
CA VAL A 13 -0.54 12.40 -2.74
C VAL A 13 -0.86 12.14 -1.28
N SER A 14 -1.90 11.35 -1.03
CA SER A 14 -2.26 10.87 0.31
C SER A 14 -2.43 9.36 0.28
N VAL A 15 -1.95 8.68 1.32
CA VAL A 15 -2.16 7.23 1.50
C VAL A 15 -2.94 7.05 2.79
N LYS A 16 -4.03 6.29 2.73
CA LYS A 16 -4.75 5.84 3.91
C LYS A 16 -4.52 4.34 4.09
N LEU A 17 -4.13 3.96 5.29
CA LEU A 17 -3.96 2.57 5.68
C LEU A 17 -5.03 2.22 6.70
N SER A 18 -5.77 1.13 6.46
CA SER A 18 -6.67 0.52 7.45
C SER A 18 -6.16 -0.87 7.79
N HIS A 19 -6.15 -1.19 9.08
CA HIS A 19 -5.82 -2.52 9.58
C HIS A 19 -7.07 -3.15 10.18
N SER A 20 -7.32 -4.41 9.84
CA SER A 20 -8.44 -5.19 10.34
C SER A 20 -8.06 -6.66 10.48
N ARG A 21 -8.85 -7.41 11.26
CA ARG A 21 -8.79 -8.88 11.26
C ARG A 21 -9.99 -9.43 10.52
N ILE A 22 -9.73 -10.30 9.55
CA ILE A 22 -10.77 -10.99 8.79
C ILE A 22 -10.61 -12.50 8.95
N HIS A 23 -11.64 -13.26 8.58
CA HIS A 23 -11.52 -14.70 8.49
C HIS A 23 -10.68 -15.09 7.27
N ALA A 24 -9.88 -16.14 7.40
CA ALA A 24 -9.07 -16.68 6.32
C ALA A 24 -9.91 -17.02 5.08
N GLU A 25 -11.14 -17.50 5.29
CA GLU A 25 -12.12 -17.83 4.25
C GLU A 25 -12.54 -16.60 3.42
N ASP A 26 -12.47 -15.39 4.00
CA ASP A 26 -12.78 -14.12 3.33
C ASP A 26 -11.55 -13.52 2.61
N CYS A 27 -10.43 -14.23 2.58
CA CYS A 27 -9.23 -13.85 1.86
C CYS A 27 -8.97 -14.76 0.66
N GLU A 28 -9.38 -14.32 -0.52
CA GLU A 28 -9.18 -15.06 -1.78
C GLU A 28 -7.70 -15.31 -2.13
N HIS A 29 -6.77 -14.54 -1.56
CA HIS A 29 -5.35 -14.53 -1.95
C HIS A 29 -4.40 -14.99 -0.83
N CYS A 30 -4.93 -15.48 0.29
CA CYS A 30 -4.11 -15.87 1.44
C CYS A 30 -3.78 -17.37 1.43
N GLU A 31 -2.55 -17.73 1.79
CA GLU A 31 -2.14 -19.13 1.94
C GLU A 31 -2.73 -19.78 3.20
N THR A 32 -2.93 -19.00 4.26
CA THR A 32 -3.62 -19.43 5.47
C THR A 32 -5.11 -19.59 5.17
N LYS A 33 -5.64 -20.81 5.29
CA LYS A 33 -7.04 -21.15 5.00
C LYS A 33 -7.94 -21.28 6.21
N ASP A 34 -7.35 -21.34 7.41
CA ASP A 34 -8.07 -21.48 8.67
C ASP A 34 -7.65 -20.40 9.67
N GLY A 35 -8.61 -19.87 10.43
CA GLY A 35 -8.36 -18.87 11.48
C GLY A 35 -8.62 -17.42 11.05
N LYS A 36 -8.01 -16.47 11.77
CA LYS A 36 -8.10 -15.03 11.47
C LYS A 36 -6.75 -14.55 10.94
N ILE A 37 -6.79 -13.70 9.94
CA ILE A 37 -5.62 -13.06 9.36
C ILE A 37 -5.70 -11.55 9.58
N ASP A 38 -4.54 -10.92 9.70
CA ASP A 38 -4.42 -9.47 9.72
C ASP A 38 -4.40 -8.96 8.27
N ARG A 39 -5.39 -8.12 7.92
CA ARG A 39 -5.52 -7.47 6.61
C ARG A 39 -5.15 -6.00 6.76
N ILE A 40 -4.26 -5.53 5.90
CA ILE A 40 -3.95 -4.11 5.73
C ILE A 40 -4.43 -3.70 4.35
N GLU A 41 -5.31 -2.71 4.29
CA GLU A 41 -5.78 -2.13 3.04
C GLU A 41 -5.14 -0.74 2.86
N SER A 42 -4.78 -0.42 1.63
CA SER A 42 -4.13 0.84 1.29
C SER A 42 -4.92 1.55 0.19
N GLU A 43 -5.42 2.75 0.49
CA GLU A 43 -6.07 3.64 -0.46
C GLU A 43 -5.10 4.75 -0.87
N LEU A 44 -4.82 4.88 -2.16
CA LEU A 44 -3.97 5.93 -2.72
C LEU A 44 -4.82 7.02 -3.36
N VAL A 45 -4.72 8.24 -2.83
CA VAL A 45 -5.41 9.42 -3.35
C VAL A 45 -4.40 10.32 -4.06
N LEU A 46 -4.66 10.60 -5.34
CA LEU A 46 -3.83 11.44 -6.21
C LEU A 46 -4.62 12.69 -6.63
N GLU A 47 -4.15 13.85 -6.22
CA GLU A 47 -4.71 15.17 -6.54
C GLU A 47 -3.79 15.89 -7.55
N GLY A 48 -4.39 16.45 -8.60
CA GLY A 48 -3.70 17.08 -9.73
C GLY A 48 -4.27 16.66 -11.10
N ASP A 49 -3.84 17.37 -12.16
CA ASP A 49 -4.31 17.19 -13.55
C ASP A 49 -3.64 16.00 -14.26
N LEU A 50 -3.82 14.81 -13.68
CA LEU A 50 -3.21 13.59 -14.17
C LEU A 50 -4.12 12.84 -15.13
N THR A 51 -3.57 12.41 -16.27
CA THR A 51 -4.24 11.46 -17.17
C THR A 51 -4.44 10.10 -16.48
N ALA A 52 -5.35 9.29 -17.02
CA ALA A 52 -5.55 7.93 -16.53
C ALA A 52 -4.26 7.09 -16.59
N GLU A 53 -3.46 7.21 -17.65
CA GLU A 53 -2.19 6.47 -17.74
C GLU A 53 -1.17 6.97 -16.70
N GLN A 54 -1.12 8.28 -16.45
CA GLN A 54 -0.24 8.84 -15.42
C GLN A 54 -0.64 8.36 -14.03
N ARG A 55 -1.94 8.32 -13.71
CA ARG A 55 -2.47 7.79 -12.44
C ARG A 55 -2.09 6.33 -12.27
N GLN A 56 -2.31 5.50 -13.30
CA GLN A 56 -1.96 4.08 -13.28
C GLN A 56 -0.46 3.89 -13.05
N ARG A 57 0.37 4.71 -13.70
CA ARG A 57 1.81 4.59 -13.55
C ARG A 57 2.31 5.03 -12.17
N VAL A 58 1.67 6.01 -11.55
CA VAL A 58 1.96 6.40 -10.16
C VAL A 58 1.60 5.25 -9.21
N LEU A 59 0.47 4.58 -9.41
CA LEU A 59 0.06 3.40 -8.63
C LEU A 59 1.06 2.24 -8.76
N GLU A 60 1.52 1.94 -9.98
CA GLU A 60 2.54 0.89 -10.18
C GLU A 60 3.85 1.19 -9.43
N ILE A 61 4.22 2.47 -9.36
CA ILE A 61 5.42 2.91 -8.64
C ILE A 61 5.18 2.93 -7.13
N SER A 62 3.98 3.27 -6.65
CA SER A 62 3.66 3.24 -5.22
C SER A 62 3.77 1.82 -4.65
N ASN A 63 3.44 0.79 -5.43
CA ASN A 63 3.61 -0.61 -5.04
C ASN A 63 5.08 -1.03 -4.85
N LYS A 64 6.03 -0.23 -5.35
CA LYS A 64 7.47 -0.42 -5.13
C LYS A 64 8.00 0.37 -3.92
N CYS A 65 7.13 1.09 -3.20
CA CYS A 65 7.51 1.82 -2.00
C CYS A 65 8.14 0.86 -0.97
N PRO A 66 9.27 1.22 -0.34
CA PRO A 66 9.91 0.40 0.69
C PRO A 66 8.96 -0.03 1.81
N VAL A 67 8.02 0.84 2.20
CA VAL A 67 7.01 0.53 3.22
C VAL A 67 6.03 -0.54 2.72
N HIS A 68 5.52 -0.41 1.49
CA HIS A 68 4.67 -1.44 0.90
C HIS A 68 5.42 -2.77 0.82
N ARG A 69 6.68 -2.77 0.38
CA ARG A 69 7.52 -3.98 0.35
C ARG A 69 7.69 -4.62 1.72
N ALA A 70 7.90 -3.82 2.76
CA ALA A 70 8.04 -4.32 4.13
C ALA A 70 6.77 -5.03 4.63
N LEU A 71 5.58 -4.55 4.23
CA LEU A 71 4.30 -5.18 4.60
C LEU A 71 4.07 -6.54 3.93
N HIS A 72 4.78 -6.85 2.84
CA HIS A 72 4.69 -8.12 2.11
C HIS A 72 5.89 -9.06 2.38
N SER A 73 6.83 -8.68 3.24
CA SER A 73 7.99 -9.49 3.62
C SER A 73 7.84 -10.07 5.03
N GLU A 74 8.77 -10.91 5.45
CA GLU A 74 8.91 -11.28 6.86
C GLU A 74 9.25 -10.03 7.69
N ILE A 75 8.44 -9.75 8.73
CA ILE A 75 8.58 -8.56 9.59
C ILE A 75 9.01 -9.01 10.98
N ASP A 76 10.18 -8.54 11.43
CA ASP A 76 10.61 -8.64 12.82
C ASP A 76 10.30 -7.33 13.57
N VAL A 77 9.42 -7.39 14.57
CA VAL A 77 9.01 -6.23 15.38
C VAL A 77 9.58 -6.35 16.78
N GLN A 78 10.56 -5.49 17.09
CA GLN A 78 11.21 -5.43 18.40
C GLN A 78 10.61 -4.29 19.24
N THR A 79 10.11 -4.60 20.44
CA THR A 79 9.54 -3.59 21.38
C THR A 79 10.37 -3.55 22.67
N ARG A 80 10.62 -2.35 23.20
CA ARG A 80 11.28 -2.15 24.50
C ARG A 80 10.52 -1.13 25.34
N LEU A 81 10.46 -1.37 26.64
CA LEU A 81 10.02 -0.38 27.62
C LEU A 81 11.14 0.66 27.81
N ALA A 82 10.75 1.93 27.90
CA ALA A 82 11.65 3.05 28.17
C ALA A 82 11.84 3.26 29.67
#